data_AF-A0A7L3PRP3-F1
#
_entry.id   AF-A0A7L3PRP3-F1
#
_cell.length_a   1.000
_cell.length_b   1.000
_cell.length_c   1.000
_cell.angle_alpha   90.00
_cell.angle_beta   90.00
_cell.angle_gamma   90.00
#
_symmetry.space_group_name_H-M   'P 1'
#
loop_
_entity.id
_entity.type
_entity.pdbx_description
1 polymer ?
#
loop_
_entity_poly.entity_id
_entity_poly.type
_entity_poly.pdbx_seq_one_letter_code
_entity_poly.pdbx_strand_id
1 'polypeptide(L)'
;FCPDCGALQPPAQLSDLFRVMDCDRSFRVDAQQLELRFFNLQRAVHPDRFGQRPLMEQYYSEQHFSLINKAYQTLLNPLSRGLHLLELSGVELPQEADSDADSAFLAEITEINEKLAEPKNEAVFEEIETLIKVKQEELTREVTAAFER
;
A
#
# COMPACT_ATOMS: atom_id res chain seq x y z
N PHE A 1 -6.80 16.60 17.15
CA PHE A 1 -7.73 17.65 17.57
C PHE A 1 -7.02 18.55 18.58
N CYS A 2 -7.35 19.85 18.61
CA CYS A 2 -6.84 20.76 19.62
C CYS A 2 -7.38 20.34 21.00
N PRO A 3 -6.53 20.19 22.04
CA PRO A 3 -6.98 19.79 23.37
C PRO A 3 -7.86 20.85 24.04
N ASP A 4 -7.70 22.13 23.70
CA ASP A 4 -8.41 23.24 24.35
C ASP A 4 -9.79 23.50 23.73
N CYS A 5 -9.89 23.47 22.39
CA CYS A 5 -11.12 23.85 21.67
C CYS A 5 -11.75 22.73 20.86
N GLY A 6 -11.11 21.56 20.77
CA GLY A 6 -11.62 20.41 20.02
C GLY A 6 -11.60 20.57 18.49
N ALA A 7 -11.07 21.67 17.95
CA ALA A 7 -11.02 21.90 16.52
C ALA A 7 -10.08 20.90 15.82
N LEU A 8 -10.46 20.45 14.61
CA LEU A 8 -9.59 19.63 13.78
C LEU A 8 -8.34 20.43 13.41
N GLN A 9 -7.18 19.80 13.56
CA GLN A 9 -5.89 20.39 13.25
C GLN A 9 -5.42 19.89 11.88
N PRO A 10 -4.56 20.61 11.16
CA PRO A 10 -3.99 20.14 9.90
C PRO A 10 -3.30 18.78 10.10
N PRO A 11 -3.30 17.88 9.09
CA PRO A 11 -2.50 16.68 9.16
C PRO A 11 -1.02 17.03 9.26
N ALA A 12 -0.29 16.27 10.08
CA ALA A 12 1.15 16.36 10.10
C ALA A 12 1.69 15.94 8.72
N GLN A 13 2.68 16.67 8.21
CA GLN A 13 3.41 16.30 6.99
C GLN A 13 4.35 15.12 7.30
N LEU A 14 3.77 13.97 7.60
CA LEU A 14 4.51 12.74 7.84
C LEU A 14 4.78 12.09 6.48
N SER A 15 6.06 11.96 6.14
CA SER A 15 6.50 11.04 5.08
C SER A 15 6.30 9.58 5.50
N ASP A 16 6.38 9.30 6.79
CA ASP A 16 6.26 7.96 7.35
C ASP A 16 4.79 7.54 7.55
N LEU A 17 4.26 6.78 6.60
CA LEU A 17 2.90 6.23 6.62
C LEU A 17 2.66 5.23 7.76
N PHE A 18 3.71 4.56 8.29
CA PHE A 18 3.57 3.65 9.43
C PHE A 18 3.14 4.41 10.69
N ARG A 19 3.62 5.65 10.87
CA ARG A 19 3.19 6.53 11.98
C ARG A 19 1.74 6.97 11.85
N VAL A 20 1.24 7.15 10.63
CA VAL A 20 -0.19 7.45 10.41
C VAL A 20 -1.05 6.27 10.89
N MET A 21 -0.60 5.06 10.60
CA MET A 21 -1.28 3.80 10.93
C MET A 21 -0.89 3.20 12.28
N ASP A 22 -0.06 3.89 13.07
CA ASP A 22 0.29 3.49 14.43
C ASP A 22 0.82 2.06 14.50
N CYS A 23 1.69 1.70 13.54
CA CYS A 23 2.33 0.40 13.44
C CYS A 23 3.84 0.53 13.26
N ASP A 24 4.56 -0.55 13.54
CA ASP A 24 6.01 -0.59 13.40
C ASP A 24 6.43 -0.56 11.93
N ARG A 25 7.61 0.00 11.66
CA ARG A 25 8.24 -0.02 10.34
C ARG A 25 8.72 -1.44 10.01
N SER A 26 7.79 -2.28 9.58
CA SER A 26 8.02 -3.67 9.27
C SER A 26 7.34 -4.05 7.95
N PHE A 27 7.97 -4.94 7.20
CA PHE A 27 7.31 -5.56 6.05
C PHE A 27 6.15 -6.46 6.50
N ARG A 28 6.26 -7.08 7.68
CA ARG A 28 5.17 -7.83 8.31
C ARG A 28 4.20 -6.88 9.00
N VAL A 29 3.07 -6.62 8.35
CA VAL A 29 1.96 -5.84 8.89
C VAL A 29 0.76 -6.75 9.09
N ASP A 30 0.14 -6.66 10.26
CA ASP A 30 -1.14 -7.30 10.56
C ASP A 30 -2.27 -6.55 9.83
N ALA A 31 -2.84 -7.18 8.81
CA ALA A 31 -3.90 -6.60 8.00
C ALA A 31 -5.16 -6.28 8.80
N GLN A 32 -5.49 -7.06 9.84
CA GLN A 32 -6.67 -6.84 10.67
C GLN A 32 -6.49 -5.61 11.55
N GLN A 33 -5.31 -5.46 12.17
CA GLN A 33 -4.99 -4.27 12.96
C GLN A 33 -4.94 -3.01 12.08
N LEU A 34 -4.36 -3.13 10.89
CA LEU A 34 -4.29 -2.05 9.91
C LEU A 34 -5.69 -1.58 9.50
N GLU A 35 -6.58 -2.52 9.16
CA GLU A 35 -7.96 -2.24 8.78
C GLU A 35 -8.77 -1.62 9.95
N LEU A 36 -8.62 -2.15 11.16
CA LEU A 36 -9.26 -1.60 12.35
C LEU A 36 -8.83 -0.14 12.59
N ARG A 37 -7.52 0.13 12.48
CA ARG A 37 -6.97 1.48 12.61
C ARG A 37 -7.53 2.41 11.53
N PHE A 38 -7.54 1.95 10.28
CA PHE A 38 -8.08 2.68 9.14
C PHE A 38 -9.53 3.11 9.38
N PHE A 39 -10.41 2.19 9.77
CA PHE A 39 -11.81 2.53 10.03
C PHE A 39 -11.99 3.51 11.19
N ASN A 40 -11.22 3.35 12.27
CA ASN A 40 -11.27 4.25 13.41
C ASN A 40 -10.86 5.69 13.02
N LEU A 41 -9.77 5.81 12.25
CA LEU A 41 -9.29 7.11 11.78
C LEU A 41 -10.27 7.73 10.77
N GLN A 42 -10.69 6.99 9.76
CA GLN A 42 -11.67 7.47 8.77
C GLN A 42 -12.93 7.97 9.46
N ARG A 43 -13.50 7.19 10.39
CA ARG A 43 -14.70 7.60 11.13
C ARG A 43 -14.48 8.90 11.91
N ALA A 44 -13.29 9.16 12.44
CA ALA A 44 -13.00 10.36 13.20
C ALA A 44 -12.90 11.62 12.32
N VAL A 45 -12.42 11.50 11.08
CA VAL A 45 -12.09 12.63 10.21
C VAL A 45 -12.88 12.65 8.89
N HIS A 46 -13.90 11.79 8.72
CA HIS A 46 -14.67 11.69 7.47
C HIS A 46 -15.33 13.02 7.09
N PRO A 47 -15.21 13.49 5.82
CA PRO A 47 -15.77 14.77 5.36
C PRO A 47 -17.23 15.00 5.70
N ASP A 48 -18.08 13.98 5.61
CA ASP A 48 -19.50 14.04 5.98
C ASP A 48 -19.75 14.56 7.40
N ARG A 49 -18.81 14.35 8.34
CA ARG A 49 -18.93 14.84 9.72
C ARG A 49 -18.58 16.32 9.87
N PHE A 50 -17.90 16.88 8.87
CA PHE A 50 -17.38 18.24 8.89
C PHE A 50 -18.17 19.19 7.98
N GLY A 51 -19.17 18.72 7.23
CA GLY A 51 -19.94 19.56 6.28
C GLY A 51 -20.61 20.80 6.88
N GLN A 52 -20.83 20.87 8.20
CA GLN A 52 -21.36 22.05 8.90
C GLN A 52 -20.30 22.79 9.76
N ARG A 53 -19.04 22.37 9.70
CA ARG A 53 -17.91 22.96 10.44
C ARG A 53 -17.32 24.14 9.66
N PRO A 54 -16.48 24.99 10.28
CA PRO A 54 -15.74 26.03 9.57
C PRO A 54 -14.98 25.48 8.35
N LEU A 55 -14.86 26.28 7.29
CA LEU A 55 -14.20 25.87 6.03
C LEU A 55 -12.79 25.30 6.24
N MET A 56 -12.04 25.83 7.21
CA MET A 56 -10.72 25.31 7.56
C MET A 56 -10.77 23.87 8.09
N GLU A 57 -11.75 23.53 8.92
CA GLU A 57 -11.91 22.16 9.43
C GLU A 57 -12.41 21.21 8.34
N GLN A 58 -13.26 21.67 7.41
CA GLN A 58 -13.66 20.90 6.23
C GLN A 58 -12.43 20.56 5.36
N TYR A 59 -11.61 21.56 5.07
CA TYR A 59 -10.36 21.38 4.33
C TYR A 59 -9.41 20.40 5.03
N TYR A 60 -9.20 20.55 6.34
CA TYR A 60 -8.36 19.61 7.09
C TYR A 60 -8.93 18.19 7.11
N SER A 61 -10.25 18.03 7.18
CA SER A 61 -10.91 16.73 7.13
C SER A 61 -10.63 16.02 5.81
N GLU A 62 -10.70 16.72 4.67
CA GLU A 62 -10.34 16.17 3.37
C GLU A 62 -8.86 15.75 3.29
N GLN A 63 -7.95 16.59 3.81
CA GLN A 63 -6.52 16.30 3.82
C GLN A 63 -6.19 15.07 4.67
N HIS A 64 -6.79 14.95 5.87
CA HIS A 64 -6.64 13.76 6.71
C HIS A 64 -7.20 12.52 6.01
N PHE A 65 -8.40 12.61 5.43
CA PHE A 65 -9.03 11.50 4.73
C PHE A 65 -8.15 10.97 3.58
N SER A 66 -7.58 11.88 2.78
CA SER A 66 -6.63 11.52 1.72
C SER A 66 -5.36 10.84 2.27
N LEU A 67 -4.75 11.40 3.31
CA LEU A 67 -3.54 10.84 3.92
C LEU A 67 -3.78 9.43 4.50
N ILE A 68 -4.91 9.22 5.18
CA ILE A 68 -5.29 7.93 5.76
C ILE A 68 -5.51 6.89 4.66
N ASN A 69 -6.21 7.25 3.58
CA ASN A 69 -6.40 6.35 2.44
C ASN A 69 -5.07 5.98 1.79
N LYS A 70 -4.19 6.96 1.57
CA LYS A 70 -2.85 6.73 1.05
C LYS A 70 -2.08 5.76 1.94
N ALA A 71 -2.00 6.04 3.24
CA ALA A 71 -1.32 5.18 4.20
C ALA A 71 -1.92 3.76 4.22
N TYR A 72 -3.24 3.62 4.17
CA TYR A 72 -3.89 2.30 4.14
C TYR A 72 -3.55 1.51 2.88
N GLN A 73 -3.73 2.12 1.71
CA GLN A 73 -3.50 1.44 0.43
C GLN A 73 -2.02 1.09 0.25
N THR A 74 -1.11 2.00 0.63
CA THR A 74 0.34 1.74 0.57
C THR A 74 0.74 0.64 1.54
N LEU A 75 0.24 0.63 2.77
CA LEU A 75 0.63 -0.39 3.75
C LEU A 75 -0.13 -1.71 3.57
N LEU A 76 -1.30 -1.75 2.93
CA LEU A 76 -2.04 -2.99 2.71
C LEU A 76 -1.38 -3.86 1.64
N ASN A 77 -0.93 -3.27 0.54
CA ASN A 77 -0.33 -4.00 -0.57
C ASN A 77 1.17 -4.27 -0.30
N PRO A 78 1.64 -5.54 -0.36
CA PRO A 78 3.04 -5.88 -0.06
C PRO A 78 4.07 -5.15 -0.94
N LEU A 79 3.78 -4.95 -2.23
CA LEU A 79 4.69 -4.27 -3.15
C LEU A 79 4.86 -2.81 -2.76
N SER A 80 3.77 -2.05 -2.67
CA SER A 80 3.85 -0.63 -2.30
C SER A 80 4.38 -0.43 -0.88
N ARG A 81 4.10 -1.36 0.05
CA ARG A 81 4.68 -1.37 1.40
C ARG A 81 6.20 -1.54 1.35
N GLY A 82 6.70 -2.49 0.56
CA GLY A 82 8.14 -2.71 0.37
C GLY A 82 8.82 -1.49 -0.22
N LEU A 83 8.25 -0.90 -1.28
CA LEU A 83 8.76 0.33 -1.89
C LEU A 83 8.83 1.48 -0.88
N HIS A 84 7.79 1.65 -0.07
CA HIS A 84 7.73 2.67 0.98
C HIS A 84 8.79 2.46 2.08
N LEU A 85 9.05 1.21 2.47
CA LEU A 85 10.13 0.89 3.42
C LEU A 85 11.52 1.20 2.85
N LEU A 86 11.73 0.94 1.56
CA LEU A 86 12.98 1.26 0.85
C LEU A 86 13.18 2.77 0.76
N GLU A 87 12.13 3.53 0.42
CA GLU A 87 12.15 5.00 0.42
C GLU A 87 12.52 5.55 1.80
N LEU A 88 11.90 5.03 2.87
CA LEU A 88 12.22 5.42 4.25
C LEU A 88 13.66 5.05 4.67
N SER A 89 14.27 4.08 4.00
CA SER A 89 15.67 3.66 4.20
C SER A 89 16.66 4.42 3.32
N GLY A 90 16.18 5.33 2.46
CA GLY A 90 17.02 6.11 1.53
C GLY A 90 17.50 5.31 0.33
N VAL A 91 16.86 4.19 0.00
CA VAL A 91 17.18 3.39 -1.19
C VAL A 91 16.40 3.92 -2.38
N GLU A 92 17.11 4.46 -3.37
CA GLU A 92 16.54 4.85 -4.66
C GLU A 92 16.48 3.63 -5.58
N LEU A 93 15.29 3.32 -6.09
CA LEU A 93 15.12 2.24 -7.05
C LEU A 93 15.41 2.73 -8.47
N PRO A 94 16.03 1.90 -9.32
CA PRO A 94 16.22 2.21 -10.74
C PRO A 94 14.87 2.50 -11.42
N GLN A 95 14.81 3.54 -12.25
CA GLN A 95 13.61 3.87 -13.03
C GLN A 95 13.39 2.88 -14.19
N GLU A 96 14.44 2.18 -14.63
CA GLU A 96 14.40 1.17 -15.69
C GLU A 96 14.74 -0.19 -15.07
N ALA A 97 13.71 -1.00 -14.81
CA ALA A 97 13.87 -2.32 -14.18
C ALA A 97 14.22 -3.44 -15.19
N ASP A 98 14.07 -3.18 -16.50
CA ASP A 98 14.15 -4.23 -17.52
C ASP A 98 15.59 -4.57 -17.96
N SER A 99 16.56 -3.68 -17.76
CA SER A 99 17.93 -3.87 -18.27
C SER A 99 18.77 -4.86 -17.47
N ASP A 100 18.44 -5.08 -16.20
CA ASP A 100 19.14 -5.99 -15.28
C ASP A 100 18.30 -7.21 -14.85
N ALA A 101 17.14 -7.43 -15.49
CA ALA A 101 16.26 -8.54 -15.15
C ALA A 101 16.86 -9.90 -15.52
N ASP A 102 16.77 -10.86 -14.61
CA ASP A 102 17.28 -12.22 -14.82
C ASP A 102 16.63 -12.88 -16.04
N SER A 103 17.43 -13.57 -16.85
CA SER A 103 16.95 -14.18 -18.10
C SER A 103 15.87 -15.24 -17.88
N ALA A 104 15.89 -15.96 -16.76
CA ALA A 104 14.84 -16.93 -16.46
C ALA A 104 13.54 -16.24 -16.06
N PHE A 105 13.62 -15.14 -15.32
CA PHE A 105 12.45 -14.31 -14.99
C PHE A 105 11.81 -13.69 -16.25
N LEU A 106 12.61 -13.13 -17.16
CA LEU A 106 12.10 -12.59 -18.43
C LEU A 106 11.41 -13.67 -19.28
N ALA A 107 11.99 -14.88 -19.35
CA ALA A 107 11.39 -16.00 -20.07
C ALA A 107 10.02 -16.40 -19.47
N GLU A 108 9.90 -16.43 -18.14
CA GLU A 108 8.63 -16.70 -17.46
C GLU A 108 7.56 -15.64 -17.79
N ILE A 109 7.92 -14.35 -17.77
CA ILE A 109 7.03 -13.25 -18.14
C ILE A 109 6.58 -13.36 -19.61
N THR A 110 7.51 -13.65 -20.53
CA THR A 110 7.19 -13.86 -21.94
C THR A 110 6.20 -15.01 -22.12
N GLU A 111 6.43 -16.15 -21.47
CA GLU A 111 5.53 -17.32 -21.55
C GLU A 111 4.12 -17.00 -21.03
N ILE A 112 3.99 -16.29 -19.91
CA ILE A 112 2.70 -15.87 -19.35
C ILE A 112 1.97 -14.92 -20.33
N ASN A 113 2.70 -13.97 -20.93
CA ASN A 113 2.15 -13.03 -21.90
C ASN A 113 1.68 -13.72 -23.18
N GLU A 114 2.45 -14.67 -23.70
CA GLU A 114 2.07 -15.48 -24.87
C GLU A 114 0.80 -16.28 -24.57
N LYS A 115 0.76 -16.96 -23.42
CA LYS A 115 -0.44 -17.64 -22.96
C LYS A 115 -1.61 -16.65 -22.95
N LEU A 116 -1.48 -15.45 -22.39
CA LEU A 116 -2.51 -14.39 -22.34
C LEU A 116 -2.96 -13.85 -23.69
N ALA A 117 -2.14 -13.92 -24.74
CA ALA A 117 -2.48 -13.40 -26.06
C ALA A 117 -3.40 -14.33 -26.87
N GLU A 118 -3.45 -15.62 -26.56
CA GLU A 118 -4.27 -16.60 -27.27
C GLU A 118 -5.77 -16.52 -26.87
N PRO A 119 -6.72 -16.90 -27.75
CA PRO A 119 -8.13 -17.02 -27.38
C PRO A 119 -8.33 -18.12 -26.33
N LYS A 120 -8.90 -17.77 -25.18
CA LYS A 120 -9.01 -18.69 -24.03
C LYS A 120 -10.44 -19.08 -23.70
N ASN A 121 -10.55 -20.22 -23.03
CA ASN A 121 -11.71 -20.55 -22.22
C ASN A 121 -11.44 -20.19 -20.74
N GLU A 122 -12.48 -20.22 -19.91
CA GLU A 122 -12.41 -19.90 -18.48
C GLU A 122 -11.32 -20.69 -17.74
N ALA A 123 -11.12 -21.96 -18.08
CA ALA A 123 -10.16 -22.84 -17.42
C ALA A 123 -8.70 -22.36 -17.56
N VAL A 124 -8.31 -21.80 -18.72
CA VAL A 124 -6.95 -21.27 -18.92
C VAL A 124 -6.74 -19.97 -18.14
N PHE A 125 -7.79 -19.17 -17.94
CA PHE A 125 -7.71 -17.98 -17.09
C PHE A 125 -7.51 -18.37 -15.61
N GLU A 126 -8.29 -19.33 -15.12
CA GLU A 126 -8.14 -19.85 -13.75
C GLU A 126 -6.74 -20.42 -13.50
N GLU A 127 -6.16 -21.14 -14.46
CA GLU A 127 -4.80 -21.68 -14.36
C GLU A 127 -3.75 -20.57 -14.21
N ILE A 128 -3.84 -19.51 -15.01
CA ILE A 128 -2.88 -18.41 -14.99
C ILE A 128 -3.05 -17.54 -13.74
N GLU A 129 -4.28 -17.27 -13.33
CA GLU A 129 -4.51 -16.59 -12.05
C GLU A 129 -3.90 -17.36 -10.89
N THR A 130 -4.04 -18.70 -10.89
CA THR A 130 -3.47 -19.55 -9.86
C THR A 130 -1.93 -19.50 -9.89
N LEU A 131 -1.32 -19.58 -11.08
CA LEU A 131 0.13 -19.46 -11.25
C LEU A 131 0.66 -18.12 -10.71
N ILE A 132 0.02 -17.01 -11.10
CA ILE A 132 0.40 -15.66 -10.67
C ILE A 132 0.27 -15.53 -9.15
N LYS A 133 -0.82 -16.02 -8.56
CA LYS A 133 -1.03 -15.98 -7.10
C LYS A 133 0.06 -16.74 -6.35
N VAL A 134 0.40 -17.95 -6.79
CA VAL A 134 1.46 -18.76 -6.17
C VAL A 134 2.80 -18.03 -6.22
N LYS A 135 3.16 -17.45 -7.37
CA LYS A 135 4.40 -16.69 -7.54
C LYS A 135 4.43 -15.43 -6.69
N GLN A 136 3.32 -14.70 -6.60
CA GLN A 136 3.20 -13.55 -5.71
C GLN A 136 3.39 -13.93 -4.24
N GLU A 137 2.82 -15.05 -3.79
CA GLU A 137 3.00 -15.54 -2.43
C GLU A 137 4.45 -15.94 -2.14
N GLU A 138 5.10 -16.63 -3.07
CA GLU A 138 6.51 -17.01 -2.98
C GLU A 138 7.42 -15.79 -2.85
N LEU A 139 7.33 -14.84 -3.79
CA LEU A 139 8.11 -13.61 -3.78
C LEU A 139 7.84 -12.76 -2.53
N THR A 140 6.58 -12.70 -2.07
CA THR A 140 6.24 -11.99 -0.84
C THR A 140 6.94 -12.61 0.38
N ARG A 141 7.05 -13.95 0.45
CA ARG A 141 7.78 -14.62 1.53
C ARG A 141 9.27 -14.34 1.46
N GLU A 142 9.87 -14.37 0.27
CA GLU A 142 11.30 -14.06 0.08
C GLU A 142 11.64 -12.63 0.49
N VAL A 143 10.86 -11.66 0.01
CA VAL A 143 11.02 -10.25 0.37
C VAL A 143 10.82 -10.04 1.87
N THR A 144 9.83 -10.71 2.48
CA THR A 144 9.65 -10.68 3.94
C THR A 144 10.92 -11.13 4.66
N ALA A 145 11.50 -12.26 4.26
CA ALA A 145 12.73 -12.76 4.85
C ALA A 145 13.92 -11.83 4.59
N ALA A 146 13.98 -11.14 3.46
CA ALA A 146 15.03 -10.18 3.13
C ALA A 146 15.01 -8.95 4.05
N PHE A 147 13.83 -8.45 4.43
CA PHE A 147 13.68 -7.34 5.39
C PHE A 147 13.97 -7.73 6.85
N GLU A 148 14.01 -9.03 7.16
CA GLU A 148 14.25 -9.54 8.53
C GLU A 148 15.72 -9.93 8.81
N ARG A 149 16.59 -9.82 7.81
CA ARG A 149 18.03 -10.06 7.94
C ARG A 149 18.75 -8.81 8.41
#